data_AF-A0A0G4IXI2-F1
#
_entry.id   AF-A0A0G4IXI2-F1
#
_cell.length_a   1.000
_cell.length_b   1.000
_cell.length_c   1.000
_cell.angle_alpha   90.00
_cell.angle_beta   90.00
_cell.angle_gamma   90.00
#
_symmetry.space_group_name_H-M   'P 1'
#
loop_
_entity.id
_entity.type
_entity.pdbx_description
1 polymer ?
#
loop_
_entity_poly.entity_id
_entity_poly.type
_entity_poly.pdbx_seq_one_letter_code
_entity_poly.pdbx_strand_id
1 'polypeptide(L)'
;MSTPASSSALLFLAGDPTAEPAALTAEEELRREVDELKKALKWTQEKLQAVTTSLNVCEQDRVAALSRVAELEKSRLRVPGSSGQKIGLAQQLEALAQALHSASAEVEANEMELQLERRRRESAKSIADELIHRLTTSDADNTAGGDNVDAHQHHHAAERKPNQVPTVPGRRTQKVSRSNAATVDKAIEHLKSRFQQMNVMIPFVREDDFTYRLGSERLYIQVQSGKLVVRMGGKFIDLLQWLETRY
;
A
#
# COMPACT_ATOMS: atom_id res chain seq x y z
N MET A 1 34.45 -18.87 83.18
CA MET A 1 34.92 -17.97 82.11
C MET A 1 33.81 -17.94 81.07
N SER A 2 32.87 -17.01 81.21
CA SER A 2 32.81 -15.73 80.49
C SER A 2 32.21 -15.90 79.09
N THR A 3 31.00 -15.36 78.92
CA THR A 3 30.32 -15.09 77.65
C THR A 3 31.07 -13.99 76.87
N PRO A 4 30.76 -13.74 75.58
CA PRO A 4 29.59 -12.92 75.25
C PRO A 4 28.74 -13.42 74.07
N ALA A 5 27.47 -13.02 74.14
CA ALA A 5 26.47 -13.08 73.10
C ALA A 5 26.86 -12.19 71.92
N SER A 6 26.47 -12.60 70.70
CA SER A 6 26.34 -11.67 69.58
C SER A 6 24.97 -11.86 68.94
N SER A 7 24.05 -10.98 69.35
CA SER A 7 22.80 -10.67 68.67
C SER A 7 23.03 -10.46 67.18
N SER A 8 22.35 -11.24 66.34
CA SER A 8 22.05 -10.85 64.97
C SER A 8 20.54 -10.69 64.85
N ALA A 9 20.16 -9.45 64.62
CA ALA A 9 18.79 -8.97 64.53
C ALA A 9 18.03 -9.71 63.43
N LEU A 10 16.95 -10.38 63.83
CA LEU A 10 15.84 -10.71 62.95
C LEU A 10 15.16 -9.39 62.54
N LEU A 11 15.60 -8.85 61.41
CA LEU A 11 14.89 -7.78 60.71
C LEU A 11 13.65 -8.40 60.06
N PHE A 12 12.57 -8.47 60.83
CA PHE A 12 11.22 -8.62 60.30
C PHE A 12 10.92 -7.35 59.50
N LEU A 13 11.20 -7.38 58.19
CA LEU A 13 10.60 -6.45 57.26
C LEU A 13 9.10 -6.74 57.27
N ALA A 14 8.36 -5.87 57.94
CA ALA A 14 6.92 -5.77 57.80
C ALA A 14 6.62 -5.63 56.30
N GLY A 15 6.09 -6.70 55.71
CA GLY A 15 5.59 -6.69 54.34
C GLY A 15 4.50 -5.62 54.26
N ASP A 16 4.71 -4.67 53.38
CA ASP A 16 3.75 -3.63 53.06
C ASP A 16 2.54 -4.30 52.39
N PRO A 17 1.36 -4.35 53.02
CA PRO A 17 0.20 -5.05 52.48
C PRO A 17 -0.43 -4.35 51.26
N THR A 18 0.18 -3.25 50.80
CA THR A 18 -0.27 -2.48 49.62
C THR A 18 0.45 -2.85 48.32
N ALA A 19 1.45 -3.73 48.36
CA ALA A 19 2.16 -4.21 47.17
C ALA A 19 1.52 -5.44 46.48
N GLU A 20 0.55 -6.11 47.12
CA GLU A 20 -0.11 -7.31 46.56
C GLU A 20 -1.06 -7.09 45.36
N PRO A 21 -1.79 -5.97 45.19
CA PRO A 21 -2.74 -5.87 44.07
C PRO A 21 -2.07 -5.70 42.70
N ALA A 22 -0.83 -5.19 42.64
CA ALA A 22 -0.12 -4.94 41.38
C ALA A 22 0.52 -6.21 40.78
N ALA A 23 0.86 -7.20 41.60
CA ALA A 23 1.42 -8.46 41.12
C ALA A 23 0.36 -9.38 40.48
N LEU A 24 -0.88 -9.35 41.03
CA LEU A 24 -2.01 -10.12 40.50
C LEU A 24 -2.46 -9.61 39.11
N THR A 25 -2.40 -8.31 38.87
CA THR A 25 -2.76 -7.73 37.56
C THR A 25 -1.75 -8.10 36.47
N ALA A 26 -0.46 -8.15 36.80
CA ALA A 26 0.60 -8.54 35.86
C ALA A 26 0.49 -10.04 35.48
N GLU A 27 0.13 -10.91 36.42
CA GLU A 27 -0.07 -12.34 36.14
C GLU A 27 -1.31 -12.56 35.24
N GLU A 28 -2.38 -11.81 35.46
CA GLU A 28 -3.58 -11.87 34.61
C GLU A 28 -3.30 -11.36 33.19
N GLU A 29 -2.54 -10.28 33.03
CA GLU A 29 -2.11 -9.76 31.73
C GLU A 29 -1.27 -10.80 30.98
N LEU A 30 -0.28 -11.40 31.65
CA LEU A 30 0.56 -12.44 31.05
C LEU A 30 -0.26 -13.67 30.63
N ARG A 31 -1.29 -14.05 31.42
CA ARG A 31 -2.22 -15.13 31.05
C ARG A 31 -3.03 -14.78 29.81
N ARG A 32 -3.52 -13.54 29.69
CA ARG A 32 -4.24 -13.08 28.49
C ARG A 32 -3.34 -13.09 27.26
N GLU A 33 -2.12 -12.59 27.36
CA GLU A 33 -1.15 -12.61 26.26
C GLU A 33 -0.82 -14.04 25.81
N VAL A 34 -0.61 -14.96 26.76
CA VAL A 34 -0.37 -16.38 26.44
C VAL A 34 -1.57 -17.00 25.72
N ASP A 35 -2.80 -16.67 26.12
CA ASP A 35 -4.00 -17.17 25.46
C ASP A 35 -4.20 -16.57 24.06
N GLU A 36 -3.87 -15.30 23.85
CA GLU A 36 -3.85 -14.66 22.54
C GLU A 36 -2.80 -15.29 21.61
N LEU A 37 -1.58 -15.50 22.11
CA LEU A 37 -0.51 -16.18 21.36
C LEU A 37 -0.90 -17.61 21.00
N LYS A 38 -1.56 -18.35 21.90
CA LYS A 38 -2.09 -19.70 21.60
C LYS A 38 -3.15 -19.67 20.51
N LYS A 39 -4.07 -18.69 20.54
CA LYS A 39 -5.08 -18.52 19.49
C LYS A 39 -4.42 -18.19 18.14
N ALA A 40 -3.44 -17.28 18.15
CA ALA A 40 -2.69 -16.92 16.95
C ALA A 40 -1.92 -18.12 16.39
N LEU A 41 -1.24 -18.89 17.24
CA LEU A 41 -0.52 -20.10 16.86
C LEU A 41 -1.48 -21.11 16.20
N LYS A 42 -2.62 -21.41 16.84
CA LYS A 42 -3.61 -22.34 16.29
C LYS A 42 -4.12 -21.88 14.92
N TRP A 43 -4.45 -20.60 14.79
CA TRP A 43 -4.90 -20.03 13.52
C TRP A 43 -3.82 -20.11 12.42
N THR A 44 -2.56 -19.84 12.76
CA THR A 44 -1.45 -19.98 11.79
C THR A 44 -1.24 -21.43 11.37
N GLN A 45 -1.40 -22.40 12.28
CA GLN A 45 -1.32 -23.82 11.97
C GLN A 45 -2.44 -24.26 11.02
N GLU A 46 -3.67 -23.83 11.27
CA GLU A 46 -4.82 -24.11 10.38
C GLU A 46 -4.60 -23.55 8.98
N LYS A 47 -4.06 -22.31 8.88
CA LYS A 47 -3.70 -21.71 7.59
C LYS A 47 -2.58 -22.46 6.88
N LEU A 48 -1.53 -22.85 7.59
CA LEU A 48 -0.42 -23.62 7.03
C LEU A 48 -0.91 -24.96 6.51
N GLN A 49 -1.80 -25.63 7.26
CA GLN A 49 -2.41 -26.89 6.83
C GLN A 49 -3.25 -26.70 5.56
N ALA A 50 -4.06 -25.64 5.48
CA ALA A 50 -4.84 -25.32 4.28
C ALA A 50 -3.96 -25.04 3.05
N VAL A 51 -2.86 -24.30 3.22
CA VAL A 51 -1.92 -24.05 2.11
C VAL A 51 -1.23 -25.34 1.67
N THR A 52 -0.85 -26.20 2.63
CA THR A 52 -0.21 -27.49 2.34
C THR A 52 -1.15 -28.41 1.56
N THR A 53 -2.43 -28.47 1.92
CA THR A 53 -3.40 -29.28 1.17
C THR A 53 -3.63 -28.72 -0.24
N SER A 54 -3.73 -27.40 -0.41
CA SER A 54 -3.82 -26.79 -1.74
C SER A 54 -2.58 -27.06 -2.60
N LEU A 55 -1.37 -27.02 -2.01
CA LEU A 55 -0.13 -27.32 -2.73
C LEU A 55 -0.13 -28.78 -3.22
N ASN A 56 -0.53 -29.74 -2.38
CA ASN A 56 -0.59 -31.15 -2.75
C ASN A 56 -1.58 -31.40 -3.91
N VAL A 57 -2.74 -30.72 -3.92
CA VAL A 57 -3.69 -30.81 -5.04
C VAL A 57 -3.07 -30.26 -6.32
N CYS A 58 -2.40 -29.12 -6.25
CA CYS A 58 -1.72 -28.53 -7.40
C CYS A 58 -0.61 -29.44 -7.95
N GLU A 59 0.14 -30.11 -7.08
CA GLU A 59 1.15 -31.09 -7.49
C GLU A 59 0.53 -32.31 -8.17
N GLN A 60 -0.60 -32.82 -7.68
CA GLN A 60 -1.33 -33.91 -8.31
C GLN A 60 -1.84 -33.52 -9.70
N ASP A 61 -2.41 -32.32 -9.84
CA ASP A 61 -2.87 -31.79 -11.12
C ASP A 61 -1.73 -31.62 -12.12
N ARG A 62 -0.57 -31.14 -11.66
CA ARG A 62 0.65 -31.04 -12.46
C ARG A 62 1.11 -32.41 -12.96
N VAL A 63 1.17 -33.41 -12.08
CA VAL A 63 1.54 -34.79 -12.46
C VAL A 63 0.54 -35.37 -13.45
N ALA A 64 -0.76 -35.17 -13.24
CA ALA A 64 -1.81 -35.62 -14.16
C ALA A 64 -1.73 -34.93 -15.53
N ALA A 65 -1.40 -33.63 -15.58
CA ALA A 65 -1.16 -32.91 -16.82
C ALA A 65 0.07 -33.45 -17.56
N LEU A 66 1.18 -33.68 -16.87
CA LEU A 66 2.38 -34.26 -17.47
C LEU A 66 2.14 -35.68 -18.00
N SER A 67 1.36 -36.50 -17.29
CA SER A 67 0.95 -37.82 -17.79
C SER A 67 0.14 -37.72 -19.08
N ARG A 68 -0.83 -36.79 -19.15
CA ARG A 68 -1.61 -36.55 -20.38
C ARG A 68 -0.74 -36.09 -21.54
N VAL A 69 0.25 -35.21 -21.29
CA VAL A 69 1.22 -34.79 -22.31
C VAL A 69 2.03 -36.00 -22.82
N ALA A 70 2.52 -36.86 -21.92
CA ALA A 70 3.26 -38.06 -22.31
C ALA A 70 2.40 -39.04 -23.14
N GLU A 71 1.11 -39.19 -22.83
CA GLU A 71 0.17 -39.98 -23.63
C GLU A 71 -0.05 -39.39 -25.03
N LEU A 72 -0.21 -38.06 -25.12
CA LEU A 72 -0.32 -37.36 -26.40
C LEU A 72 0.96 -37.52 -27.23
N GLU A 73 2.14 -37.42 -26.63
CA GLU A 73 3.41 -37.65 -27.34
C GLU A 73 3.54 -39.10 -27.83
N LYS A 74 3.14 -40.08 -27.01
CA LYS A 74 3.15 -41.50 -27.38
C LYS A 74 2.19 -41.81 -28.54
N SER A 75 1.04 -41.16 -28.58
CA SER A 75 0.09 -41.30 -29.70
C SER A 75 0.62 -40.64 -30.98
N ARG A 76 1.37 -39.54 -30.86
CA ARG A 76 2.04 -38.86 -31.99
C ARG A 76 3.08 -39.72 -32.70
N LEU A 77 3.77 -40.60 -31.96
CA LEU A 77 4.79 -41.52 -32.49
C LEU A 77 4.21 -42.77 -33.19
N ARG A 78 2.89 -43.01 -33.10
CA ARG A 78 2.22 -44.21 -33.65
C ARG A 78 1.50 -43.96 -34.97
N VAL A 79 1.86 -42.96 -35.76
CA VAL A 79 1.33 -42.85 -37.14
C VAL A 79 2.10 -43.83 -38.04
N PRO A 80 1.55 -44.99 -38.42
CA PRO A 80 2.21 -45.90 -39.34
C PRO A 80 1.92 -45.37 -40.75
N GLY A 81 2.93 -44.83 -41.44
CA GLY A 81 2.88 -44.58 -42.87
C GLY A 81 1.65 -43.80 -43.38
N SER A 82 1.52 -42.52 -42.99
CA SER A 82 0.61 -41.59 -43.67
C SER A 82 1.37 -40.84 -44.77
N SER A 83 1.58 -41.52 -45.90
CA SER A 83 1.72 -40.84 -47.19
C SER A 83 0.34 -40.31 -47.59
N GLY A 84 -0.09 -39.15 -47.05
CA GLY A 84 -1.40 -38.64 -47.47
C GLY A 84 -1.92 -37.33 -46.89
N GLN A 85 -1.52 -36.91 -45.69
CA GLN A 85 -2.08 -35.67 -45.12
C GLN A 85 -1.03 -34.58 -44.98
N LYS A 86 -0.73 -33.94 -46.12
CA LYS A 86 -0.32 -32.55 -46.14
C LYS A 86 -1.52 -31.71 -45.66
N ILE A 87 -1.74 -31.63 -44.35
CA ILE A 87 -2.32 -30.41 -43.80
C ILE A 87 -1.39 -29.31 -44.29
N GLY A 88 -1.86 -28.49 -45.23
CA GLY A 88 -1.01 -27.54 -45.93
C GLY A 88 -0.24 -26.72 -44.93
N LEU A 89 1.05 -26.47 -45.18
CA LEU A 89 1.92 -25.65 -44.31
C LEU A 89 1.22 -24.35 -43.87
N ALA A 90 0.37 -23.79 -44.74
CA ALA A 90 -0.51 -22.66 -44.47
C ALA A 90 -1.47 -22.87 -43.28
N GLN A 91 -2.12 -24.02 -43.18
CA GLN A 91 -3.08 -24.33 -42.12
C GLN A 91 -2.38 -24.59 -40.77
N GLN A 92 -1.16 -25.12 -40.80
CA GLN A 92 -0.31 -25.22 -39.60
C GLN A 92 0.17 -23.84 -39.13
N LEU A 93 0.57 -22.96 -40.05
CA LEU A 93 0.95 -21.59 -39.74
C LEU A 93 -0.22 -20.76 -39.20
N GLU A 94 -1.43 -20.95 -39.75
CA GLU A 94 -2.65 -20.30 -39.28
C GLU A 94 -3.04 -20.75 -37.86
N ALA A 95 -2.97 -22.05 -37.58
CA ALA A 95 -3.19 -22.58 -36.23
C ALA A 95 -2.15 -22.06 -35.22
N LEU A 96 -0.88 -21.95 -35.64
CA LEU A 96 0.17 -21.36 -34.82
C LEU A 96 -0.07 -19.87 -34.55
N ALA A 97 -0.50 -19.11 -35.56
CA ALA A 97 -0.84 -17.69 -35.41
C ALA A 97 -2.01 -17.49 -34.43
N GLN A 98 -3.05 -18.32 -34.53
CA GLN A 98 -4.18 -18.30 -33.59
C GLN A 98 -3.76 -18.67 -32.17
N ALA A 99 -2.94 -19.71 -32.01
CA ALA A 99 -2.41 -20.11 -30.70
C ALA A 99 -1.55 -19.01 -30.07
N LEU A 100 -0.69 -18.35 -30.87
CA LEU A 100 0.16 -17.26 -30.40
C LEU A 100 -0.67 -16.03 -30.01
N HIS A 101 -1.72 -15.73 -30.75
CA HIS A 101 -2.65 -14.64 -30.41
C HIS A 101 -3.42 -14.93 -29.12
N SER A 102 -3.90 -16.16 -28.94
CA SER A 102 -4.57 -16.60 -27.70
C SER A 102 -3.62 -16.55 -26.50
N ALA A 103 -2.38 -17.02 -26.66
CA ALA A 103 -1.38 -16.96 -25.60
C ALA A 103 -0.99 -15.51 -25.26
N SER A 104 -0.90 -14.62 -26.26
CA SER A 104 -0.66 -13.19 -26.03
C SER A 104 -1.79 -12.56 -25.21
N ALA A 105 -3.05 -12.85 -25.54
CA ALA A 105 -4.19 -12.35 -24.80
C ALA A 105 -4.22 -12.86 -23.34
N GLU A 106 -3.83 -14.11 -23.11
CA GLU A 106 -3.73 -14.68 -21.76
C GLU A 106 -2.61 -14.01 -20.94
N VAL A 107 -1.45 -13.73 -21.56
CA VAL A 107 -0.36 -13.01 -20.89
C VAL A 107 -0.78 -11.59 -20.51
N GLU A 108 -1.48 -10.88 -21.41
CA GLU A 108 -2.02 -9.54 -21.12
C GLU A 108 -3.05 -9.56 -19.98
N ALA A 109 -3.94 -10.57 -19.95
CA ALA A 109 -4.91 -10.75 -18.87
C ALA A 109 -4.21 -10.99 -17.52
N ASN A 110 -3.20 -11.86 -17.50
CA ASN A 110 -2.40 -12.15 -16.30
C ASN A 110 -1.62 -10.91 -15.83
N GLU A 111 -1.11 -10.09 -16.75
CA GLU A 111 -0.45 -8.83 -16.40
C GLU A 111 -1.40 -7.82 -15.76
N MET A 112 -2.63 -7.70 -16.28
CA MET A 112 -3.67 -6.87 -15.66
C MET A 112 -4.05 -7.35 -14.26
N GLU A 113 -4.20 -8.66 -14.07
CA GLU A 113 -4.49 -9.24 -12.75
C GLU A 113 -3.35 -8.96 -11.75
N LEU A 114 -2.10 -9.11 -12.18
CA LEU A 114 -0.93 -8.80 -11.36
C LEU A 114 -0.89 -7.31 -10.97
N GLN A 115 -1.24 -6.40 -11.88
CA GLN A 115 -1.33 -4.97 -11.58
C GLN A 115 -2.44 -4.66 -10.55
N LEU A 116 -3.59 -5.30 -10.68
CA LEU A 116 -4.68 -5.16 -9.70
C LEU A 116 -4.26 -5.65 -8.32
N GLU A 117 -3.58 -6.79 -8.24
CA GLU A 117 -3.10 -7.33 -6.98
C GLU A 117 -2.03 -6.45 -6.33
N ARG A 118 -1.12 -5.85 -7.12
CA ARG A 118 -0.16 -4.85 -6.62
C ARG A 118 -0.88 -3.64 -6.01
N ARG A 119 -1.90 -3.10 -6.69
CA ARG A 119 -2.70 -1.97 -6.15
C ARG A 119 -3.43 -2.36 -4.86
N ARG A 120 -3.97 -3.57 -4.76
CA ARG A 120 -4.59 -4.07 -3.53
C ARG A 120 -3.58 -4.11 -2.37
N ARG A 121 -2.37 -4.61 -2.61
CA ARG A 121 -1.29 -4.63 -1.60
C ARG A 121 -0.86 -3.23 -1.19
N GLU A 122 -0.71 -2.29 -2.13
CA GLU A 122 -0.37 -0.90 -1.83
C GLU A 122 -1.45 -0.22 -0.99
N SER A 123 -2.72 -0.43 -1.32
CA SER A 123 -3.85 0.07 -0.52
C SER A 123 -3.86 -0.53 0.89
N ALA A 124 -3.69 -1.85 1.02
CA ALA A 124 -3.62 -2.52 2.32
C ALA A 124 -2.44 -2.01 3.16
N LYS A 125 -1.28 -1.77 2.54
CA LYS A 125 -0.12 -1.18 3.20
C LYS A 125 -0.43 0.24 3.69
N SER A 126 -1.05 1.08 2.85
CA SER A 126 -1.42 2.45 3.26
C SER A 126 -2.39 2.46 4.44
N ILE A 127 -3.36 1.53 4.47
CA ILE A 127 -4.28 1.38 5.60
C ILE A 127 -3.53 0.94 6.86
N ALA A 128 -2.61 -0.03 6.73
CA ALA A 128 -1.79 -0.47 7.85
C ALA A 128 -0.91 0.66 8.41
N ASP A 129 -0.25 1.43 7.55
CA ASP A 129 0.57 2.58 7.93
C ASP A 129 -0.28 3.67 8.65
N GLU A 130 -1.51 3.92 8.19
CA GLU A 130 -2.45 4.84 8.85
C GLU A 130 -2.88 4.32 10.24
N LEU A 131 -3.17 3.03 10.37
CA LEU A 131 -3.52 2.42 11.65
C LEU A 131 -2.36 2.48 12.64
N ILE A 132 -1.14 2.18 12.19
CA ILE A 132 0.08 2.30 12.99
C ILE A 132 0.24 3.75 13.45
N HIS A 133 0.10 4.73 12.54
CA HIS A 133 0.20 6.14 12.90
C HIS A 133 -0.84 6.50 13.97
N ARG A 134 -2.11 6.13 13.79
CA ARG A 134 -3.18 6.40 14.76
C ARG A 134 -2.88 5.81 16.14
N LEU A 135 -2.40 4.57 16.20
CA LEU A 135 -2.00 3.93 17.46
C LEU A 135 -0.84 4.69 18.12
N THR A 136 0.21 5.01 17.36
CA THR A 136 1.38 5.74 17.91
C THR A 136 1.05 7.16 18.38
N THR A 137 0.10 7.85 17.75
CA THR A 137 -0.31 9.20 18.18
C THR A 137 -1.36 9.20 19.29
N SER A 138 -2.23 8.18 19.33
CA SER A 138 -3.29 8.10 20.34
C SER A 138 -2.76 7.74 21.72
N ASP A 139 -1.59 7.09 21.81
CA ASP A 139 -0.90 6.85 23.08
C ASP A 139 -0.16 8.10 23.60
N ALA A 140 0.22 9.03 22.71
CA ALA A 140 0.93 10.27 23.08
C ALA A 140 0.01 11.37 23.63
N ASP A 141 -1.25 11.43 23.19
CA ASP A 141 -2.22 12.44 23.67
C ASP A 141 -2.90 12.06 25.00
N ASN A 142 -2.83 10.80 25.43
CA ASN A 142 -3.38 10.37 26.72
C ASN A 142 -2.40 10.50 27.90
N THR A 143 -1.15 10.94 27.68
CA THR A 143 -0.15 11.17 28.77
C THR A 143 0.14 12.66 29.04
N ALA A 144 -0.54 13.61 28.39
CA ALA A 144 -0.31 15.04 28.56
C ALA A 144 -1.51 15.77 29.20
N GLY A 145 -2.27 15.08 30.06
CA GLY A 145 -3.23 15.68 30.98
C GLY A 145 -2.59 15.98 32.34
N GLY A 146 -1.73 17.00 32.40
CA GLY A 146 -1.10 17.44 33.64
C GLY A 146 -0.76 18.92 33.58
N ASP A 147 -1.55 19.72 34.30
CA ASP A 147 -1.31 21.12 34.59
C ASP A 147 0.17 21.42 34.91
N ASN A 148 0.75 22.43 34.25
CA ASN A 148 1.41 23.48 35.02
C ASN A 148 1.60 24.78 34.22
N VAL A 149 1.22 25.84 34.92
CA VAL A 149 1.38 27.26 34.63
C VAL A 149 2.82 27.68 35.00
N ASP A 150 3.23 28.83 34.45
CA ASP A 150 4.33 29.73 34.86
C ASP A 150 5.71 29.69 34.14
N ALA A 151 5.86 30.72 33.29
CA ALA A 151 6.79 31.86 33.42
C ALA A 151 8.27 31.64 33.83
N HIS A 152 9.19 31.97 32.92
CA HIS A 152 10.28 32.99 33.04
C HIS A 152 11.14 32.93 31.75
N GLN A 153 11.10 33.90 30.82
CA GLN A 153 11.80 35.19 30.79
C GLN A 153 13.30 35.15 31.17
N HIS A 154 14.18 35.41 30.18
CA HIS A 154 15.35 36.32 30.19
C HIS A 154 15.93 36.34 28.75
N HIS A 155 15.63 37.35 27.92
CA HIS A 155 16.35 38.63 27.71
C HIS A 155 17.84 38.52 27.36
N HIS A 156 18.20 38.88 26.12
CA HIS A 156 19.02 40.05 25.72
C HIS A 156 19.14 40.03 24.17
N ALA A 157 18.47 40.96 23.46
CA ALA A 157 18.95 42.28 23.03
C ALA A 157 19.77 42.19 21.72
N ALA A 158 19.70 43.10 20.73
CA ALA A 158 18.79 44.15 20.32
C ALA A 158 19.40 44.69 19.01
N GLU A 159 18.61 44.97 17.96
CA GLU A 159 18.82 46.05 16.97
C GLU A 159 17.68 45.96 15.91
N ARG A 160 16.58 46.74 16.09
CA ARG A 160 16.27 48.02 15.43
C ARG A 160 16.14 47.86 13.89
N LYS A 161 14.96 48.03 13.25
CA LYS A 161 14.10 49.24 13.19
C LYS A 161 12.82 48.94 12.32
N PRO A 162 11.86 49.88 12.11
CA PRO A 162 10.47 49.71 12.56
C PRO A 162 9.37 49.88 11.47
N ASN A 163 8.16 49.36 11.73
CA ASN A 163 6.88 50.11 11.70
C ASN A 163 5.70 49.15 11.77
N GLN A 164 4.90 49.27 12.83
CA GLN A 164 3.57 48.68 12.96
C GLN A 164 2.52 49.73 12.62
N VAL A 165 1.47 49.34 11.88
CA VAL A 165 0.08 49.76 12.10
C VAL A 165 -0.82 48.54 11.75
N PRO A 166 -1.93 48.28 12.48
CA PRO A 166 -2.42 46.93 12.76
C PRO A 166 -3.70 46.55 11.99
N THR A 167 -3.81 45.29 11.53
CA THR A 167 -5.06 44.78 10.94
C THR A 167 -5.25 43.28 11.18
N VAL A 168 -6.19 42.96 12.10
CA VAL A 168 -7.11 41.80 12.12
C VAL A 168 -6.50 40.37 12.16
N PRO A 169 -6.76 39.56 13.23
CA PRO A 169 -6.42 38.14 13.24
C PRO A 169 -7.48 37.37 12.45
N GLY A 170 -7.27 37.18 11.15
CA GLY A 170 -8.27 36.55 10.31
C GLY A 170 -7.75 36.05 8.97
N ARG A 171 -6.96 34.96 8.99
CA ARG A 171 -6.93 33.86 8.01
C ARG A 171 -5.60 33.14 8.12
N ARG A 172 -5.65 31.86 8.51
CA ARG A 172 -4.58 30.90 8.21
C ARG A 172 -4.37 30.90 6.70
N THR A 173 -3.28 31.52 6.22
CA THR A 173 -2.80 31.31 4.86
C THR A 173 -2.37 29.85 4.76
N GLN A 174 -3.24 29.02 4.16
CA GLN A 174 -2.86 27.70 3.72
C GLN A 174 -1.59 27.84 2.87
N LYS A 175 -0.50 27.17 3.28
CA LYS A 175 0.65 26.94 2.43
C LYS A 175 0.14 26.25 1.17
N VAL A 176 0.06 26.98 0.06
CA VAL A 176 -0.20 26.42 -1.25
C VAL A 176 0.98 25.51 -1.55
N SER A 177 0.77 24.20 -1.40
CA SER A 177 1.74 23.18 -1.77
C SER A 177 2.02 23.36 -3.26
N ARG A 178 3.24 23.78 -3.61
CA ARG A 178 3.69 23.83 -5.00
C ARG A 178 3.72 22.39 -5.50
N SER A 179 2.83 22.04 -6.42
CA SER A 179 2.81 20.70 -7.00
C SER A 179 4.10 20.43 -7.77
N ASN A 180 4.68 19.25 -7.58
CA ASN A 180 5.87 18.80 -8.29
C ASN A 180 5.47 18.26 -9.67
N ALA A 181 6.24 18.53 -10.72
CA ALA A 181 5.99 18.06 -12.09
C ALA A 181 5.85 16.52 -12.13
N ALA A 182 6.71 15.80 -11.38
CA ALA A 182 6.63 14.34 -11.28
C ALA A 182 5.31 13.82 -10.70
N THR A 183 4.65 14.60 -9.83
CA THR A 183 3.33 14.25 -9.28
C THR A 183 2.24 14.41 -10.36
N VAL A 184 2.37 15.43 -11.20
CA VAL A 184 1.45 15.66 -12.32
C VAL A 184 1.62 14.56 -13.38
N ASP A 185 2.85 14.15 -13.68
CA ASP A 185 3.13 13.05 -14.61
C ASP A 185 2.46 11.76 -14.18
N LYS A 186 2.68 11.34 -12.92
CA LYS A 186 2.07 10.12 -12.38
C LYS A 186 0.54 10.18 -12.41
N ALA A 187 -0.04 11.33 -12.09
CA ALA A 187 -1.48 11.51 -12.12
C ALA A 187 -2.04 11.42 -13.56
N ILE A 188 -1.32 11.94 -14.55
CA ILE A 188 -1.70 11.82 -15.97
C ILE A 188 -1.51 10.39 -16.48
N GLU A 189 -0.46 9.68 -16.07
CA GLU A 189 -0.29 8.25 -16.38
C GLU A 189 -1.44 7.42 -15.82
N HIS A 190 -1.81 7.63 -14.55
CA HIS A 190 -2.96 6.97 -13.95
C HIS A 190 -4.26 7.27 -14.69
N LEU A 191 -4.43 8.52 -15.15
CA LEU A 191 -5.58 8.93 -15.94
C LEU A 191 -5.60 8.19 -17.29
N LYS A 192 -4.47 8.14 -18.00
CA LYS A 192 -4.34 7.39 -19.26
C LYS A 192 -4.71 5.91 -19.07
N SER A 193 -4.16 5.26 -18.04
CA SER A 193 -4.47 3.85 -17.76
C SER A 193 -5.97 3.64 -17.50
N ARG A 194 -6.63 4.58 -16.80
CA ARG A 194 -8.07 4.50 -16.54
C ARG A 194 -8.90 4.62 -17.81
N PHE A 195 -8.56 5.53 -18.72
CA PHE A 195 -9.25 5.64 -20.01
C PHE A 195 -8.98 4.43 -20.91
N GLN A 196 -7.76 3.89 -20.88
CA GLN A 196 -7.41 2.68 -21.62
C GLN A 196 -8.26 1.47 -21.19
N GLN A 197 -8.55 1.32 -19.90
CA GLN A 197 -9.48 0.29 -19.39
C GLN A 197 -10.91 0.44 -19.93
N MET A 198 -11.29 1.64 -20.37
CA MET A 198 -12.58 1.92 -21.00
C MET A 198 -12.52 1.85 -22.53
N ASN A 199 -11.44 1.32 -23.11
CA ASN A 199 -11.15 1.33 -24.55
C ASN A 199 -11.11 2.74 -25.19
N VAL A 200 -10.78 3.77 -24.39
CA VAL A 200 -10.59 5.15 -24.87
C VAL A 200 -9.12 5.52 -24.74
N MET A 201 -8.49 5.90 -25.84
CA MET A 201 -7.09 6.34 -25.83
C MET A 201 -7.01 7.86 -25.87
N ILE A 202 -6.43 8.48 -24.84
CA ILE A 202 -6.21 9.93 -24.80
C ILE A 202 -4.73 10.26 -25.11
N PRO A 203 -4.44 10.93 -26.24
CA PRO A 203 -3.07 11.16 -26.70
C PRO A 203 -2.40 12.35 -26.01
N PHE A 204 -2.17 12.25 -24.69
CA PHE A 204 -1.35 13.25 -23.99
C PHE A 204 0.14 13.03 -24.27
N VAL A 205 0.80 14.05 -24.79
CA VAL A 205 2.27 14.09 -24.97
C VAL A 205 2.84 15.16 -24.05
N ARG A 206 3.80 14.82 -23.20
CA ARG A 206 4.49 15.81 -22.37
C ARG A 206 5.42 16.63 -23.25
N GLU A 207 5.35 17.95 -23.15
CA GLU A 207 6.28 18.86 -23.83
C GLU A 207 7.28 19.47 -22.86
N ASP A 208 6.80 19.92 -21.70
CA ASP A 208 7.60 20.63 -20.70
C ASP A 208 6.99 20.37 -19.31
N ASP A 209 7.62 20.90 -18.26
CA ASP A 209 7.09 20.84 -16.91
C ASP A 209 5.70 21.47 -16.85
N PHE A 210 4.74 20.69 -16.36
CA PHE A 210 3.32 21.06 -16.27
C PHE A 210 2.63 21.30 -17.62
N THR A 211 3.28 21.07 -18.76
CA THR A 211 2.74 21.39 -20.09
C THR A 211 2.60 20.12 -20.94
N TYR A 212 1.37 19.84 -21.36
CA TYR A 212 1.01 18.65 -22.12
C TYR A 212 0.27 19.05 -23.39
N ARG A 213 0.57 18.35 -24.48
CA ARG A 213 -0.16 18.47 -25.74
C ARG A 213 -1.24 17.40 -25.81
N LEU A 214 -2.44 17.82 -26.18
CA LEU A 214 -3.56 16.94 -26.50
C LEU A 214 -4.06 17.28 -27.91
N GLY A 215 -3.71 16.44 -28.90
CA GLY A 215 -3.99 16.74 -30.30
C GLY A 215 -3.26 18.02 -30.76
N SER A 216 -4.01 19.07 -31.11
CA SER A 216 -3.50 20.38 -31.50
C SER A 216 -3.40 21.39 -30.36
N GLU A 217 -3.98 21.11 -29.19
CA GLU A 217 -4.05 22.04 -28.07
C GLU A 217 -2.92 21.79 -27.07
N ARG A 218 -2.34 22.89 -26.54
CA ARG A 218 -1.33 22.86 -25.48
C ARG A 218 -1.99 23.23 -24.16
N LEU A 219 -1.87 22.36 -23.17
CA LEU A 219 -2.55 22.44 -21.89
C LEU A 219 -1.55 22.58 -20.77
N TYR A 220 -1.76 23.56 -19.90
CA TYR A 220 -1.01 23.72 -18.67
C TYR A 220 -1.76 23.03 -17.52
N ILE A 221 -1.23 21.91 -17.04
CA ILE A 221 -1.88 21.01 -16.09
C ILE A 221 -1.14 21.06 -14.75
N GLN A 222 -1.89 21.21 -13.67
CA GLN A 222 -1.38 21.17 -12.31
C GLN A 222 -2.24 20.28 -11.43
N VAL A 223 -1.69 19.82 -10.31
CA VAL A 223 -2.47 19.21 -9.24
C VAL A 223 -2.80 20.29 -8.20
N GLN A 224 -4.09 20.55 -7.99
CA GLN A 224 -4.59 21.43 -6.93
C GLN A 224 -5.62 20.68 -6.09
N SER A 225 -5.44 20.67 -4.77
CA SER A 225 -6.35 19.98 -3.83
C SER A 225 -6.61 18.51 -4.20
N GLY A 226 -5.60 17.81 -4.72
CA GLY A 226 -5.69 16.41 -5.13
C GLY A 226 -6.36 16.17 -6.49
N LYS A 227 -6.74 17.22 -7.22
CA LYS A 227 -7.37 17.12 -8.54
C LYS A 227 -6.45 17.63 -9.65
N LEU A 228 -6.51 17.01 -10.82
CA LEU A 228 -5.88 17.53 -12.03
C LEU A 228 -6.70 18.70 -12.56
N VAL A 229 -6.08 19.86 -12.68
CA VAL A 229 -6.71 21.08 -13.19
C VAL A 229 -5.93 21.65 -14.37
N VAL A 230 -6.65 22.15 -15.36
CA VAL A 230 -6.10 22.82 -16.54
C VAL A 230 -6.27 24.32 -16.38
N ARG A 231 -5.21 25.09 -16.66
CA ARG A 231 -5.26 26.55 -16.69
C ARG A 231 -5.74 27.05 -18.05
N MET A 232 -6.91 27.66 -18.09
CA MET A 232 -7.54 28.22 -19.30
C MET A 232 -8.05 29.63 -18.99
N GLY A 233 -7.61 30.64 -19.74
CA GLY A 233 -8.15 32.01 -19.61
C GLY A 233 -8.07 32.61 -18.20
N GLY A 234 -7.02 32.28 -17.43
CA GLY A 234 -6.83 32.77 -16.06
C GLY A 234 -7.63 32.02 -14.98
N LYS A 235 -8.39 30.98 -15.35
CA LYS A 235 -9.10 30.10 -14.41
C LYS A 235 -8.50 28.69 -14.43
N PHE A 236 -8.70 27.95 -13.35
CA PHE A 236 -8.40 26.53 -13.25
C PHE A 236 -9.71 25.75 -13.38
N ILE A 237 -9.76 24.81 -14.31
CA ILE A 237 -10.91 23.94 -14.57
C ILE A 237 -10.47 22.51 -14.33
N ASP A 238 -11.35 21.66 -13.79
CA ASP A 238 -11.06 20.23 -13.64
C ASP A 238 -10.77 19.61 -15.01
N LEU A 239 -9.67 18.85 -15.12
CA LEU A 239 -9.25 18.24 -16.37
C LEU A 239 -10.31 17.28 -16.93
N LEU A 240 -11.01 16.54 -16.07
CA LEU A 240 -12.07 15.63 -16.51
C LEU A 240 -13.25 16.41 -17.10
N GLN A 241 -13.70 17.45 -16.40
CA GLN A 241 -14.77 18.33 -16.87
C GLN A 241 -14.40 19.02 -18.20
N TRP A 242 -13.14 19.42 -18.33
CA TRP A 242 -12.64 20.03 -19.55
C TRP A 242 -12.65 19.06 -20.73
N LEU A 243 -12.27 17.79 -20.52
CA LEU A 243 -12.32 16.75 -21.53
C LEU A 243 -13.76 16.47 -21.98
N GLU A 244 -14.71 16.33 -21.06
CA GLU A 244 -16.15 16.12 -21.35
C GLU A 244 -16.78 17.25 -22.17
N THR A 245 -16.25 18.48 -22.07
CA THR A 245 -16.80 19.62 -22.81
C THR A 245 -16.29 19.65 -24.26
N ARG A 246 -15.19 18.97 -24.56
CA ARG A 246 -14.49 19.04 -25.85
C ARG A 246 -14.52 17.73 -26.64
N TYR A 247 -14.80 16.60 -26.00
CA TYR A 247 -14.85 15.25 -26.57
C TYR A 247 -16.09 14.51 -26.06
#